data_AF-A0A857GQ79-F1
#
_entry.id   AF-A0A857GQ79-F1
#
_cell.length_a   1.000
_cell.length_b   1.000
_cell.length_c   1.000
_cell.angle_alpha   90.00
_cell.angle_beta   90.00
_cell.angle_gamma   90.00
#
_symmetry.space_group_name_H-M   'P 1'
#
loop_
_entity.id
_entity.type
_entity.pdbx_description
1 polymer ?
#
loop_
_entity_poly.entity_id
_entity_poly.type
_entity_poly.pdbx_seq_one_letter_code
_entity_poly.pdbx_strand_id
1 'polypeptide(L)'
;MEEIPKEITLALSFKTVLITMFSAGLAIIIASILKPSILVLRDLTAWKLIDIFFLNEKTKNNIERLQRYKKRVATQFSNFAEYEIDEKYGAVISARIDGEHTSENYAFIHDDTKSFIEKEIIALEENIKTKTIRLSFILQHLEIKEVENPLTELRKKYAIHYQNDMPRKVKVDYDWTSQDALIEIKKHL
;
A
#
# COMPACT_ATOMS: atom_id res chain seq x y z
N MET A 1 14.91 -16.17 77.29
CA MET A 1 14.36 -15.49 76.11
C MET A 1 15.20 -14.24 75.92
N GLU A 2 16.05 -14.20 74.89
CA GLU A 2 16.84 -13.00 74.57
C GLU A 2 15.89 -11.92 74.06
N GLU A 3 15.75 -10.83 74.83
CA GLU A 3 15.04 -9.64 74.37
C GLU A 3 15.89 -8.97 73.29
N ILE A 4 15.44 -9.06 72.05
CA ILE A 4 16.06 -8.31 70.94
C ILE A 4 16.01 -6.83 71.32
N PRO A 5 17.15 -6.11 71.39
CA PRO A 5 17.16 -4.75 71.91
C PRO A 5 16.29 -3.85 71.04
N LYS A 6 15.46 -3.02 71.68
CA LYS A 6 14.49 -2.10 71.05
C LYS A 6 15.12 -1.21 69.97
N GLU A 7 16.41 -0.91 70.09
CA GLU A 7 17.17 -0.13 69.11
C GLU A 7 17.36 -0.87 67.78
N ILE A 8 17.54 -2.20 67.79
CA ILE A 8 17.66 -3.02 66.58
C ILE A 8 16.31 -3.11 65.86
N THR A 9 15.20 -3.25 66.60
CA THR A 9 13.86 -3.29 66.03
C THR A 9 13.45 -1.94 65.43
N LEU A 10 13.81 -0.82 66.06
CA LEU A 10 13.58 0.52 65.50
C LEU A 10 14.40 0.75 64.22
N ALA A 11 15.68 0.38 64.23
CA ALA A 11 16.59 0.54 63.08
C ALA A 11 16.19 -0.34 61.89
N LEU A 12 15.71 -1.57 62.12
CA LEU A 12 15.13 -2.41 61.09
C LEU A 12 13.85 -1.79 60.50
N SER A 13 12.94 -1.27 61.34
CA SER A 13 11.71 -0.64 60.85
C SER A 13 11.98 0.62 60.03
N PHE A 14 12.93 1.46 60.44
CA PHE A 14 13.28 2.70 59.75
C PHE A 14 13.93 2.42 58.38
N LYS A 15 14.82 1.41 58.31
CA LYS A 15 15.41 0.96 57.03
C LYS A 15 14.34 0.40 56.11
N THR A 16 13.37 -0.35 56.63
CA THR A 16 12.30 -0.93 55.82
C THR A 16 11.39 0.18 55.26
N VAL A 17 11.03 1.17 56.09
CA VAL A 17 10.25 2.34 55.68
C VAL A 17 10.97 3.17 54.62
N LEU A 18 12.27 3.44 54.80
CA LEU A 18 13.09 4.16 53.81
C LEU A 18 13.18 3.40 52.48
N ILE A 19 13.40 2.09 52.52
CA ILE A 19 13.43 1.25 51.31
C ILE A 19 12.08 1.24 50.61
N THR A 20 10.95 1.17 51.35
CA THR A 20 9.61 1.23 50.76
C THR A 20 9.25 2.62 50.19
N MET A 21 9.72 3.71 50.80
CA MET A 21 9.54 5.05 50.23
C MET A 21 10.40 5.26 48.99
N PHE A 22 11.63 4.75 49.00
CA PHE A 22 12.51 4.81 47.82
C PHE A 22 11.97 3.97 46.67
N SER A 23 11.45 2.77 46.94
CA SER A 23 10.86 1.90 45.92
C SER A 23 9.53 2.46 45.39
N ALA A 24 8.70 3.07 46.23
CA ALA A 24 7.50 3.79 45.82
C ALA A 24 7.85 5.02 44.96
N GLY A 25 8.85 5.80 45.34
CA GLY A 25 9.35 6.94 44.57
C GLY A 25 9.95 6.52 43.22
N LEU A 26 10.72 5.44 43.19
CA LEU A 26 11.26 4.87 41.95
C LEU A 26 10.15 4.36 41.02
N ALA A 27 9.14 3.68 41.58
CA ALA A 27 7.98 3.20 40.84
C ALA A 27 7.17 4.36 40.26
N ILE A 28 7.01 5.46 41.00
CA ILE A 28 6.35 6.68 40.51
C ILE A 28 7.16 7.29 39.37
N ILE A 29 8.48 7.42 39.47
CA ILE A 29 9.32 7.99 38.38
C ILE A 29 9.28 7.10 37.12
N ILE A 30 9.35 5.78 37.30
CA ILE A 30 9.25 4.81 36.20
C ILE A 30 7.87 4.90 35.53
N ALA A 31 6.79 4.96 36.32
CA ALA A 31 5.43 5.04 35.81
C ALA A 31 5.10 6.40 35.17
N SER A 32 5.63 7.50 35.71
CA SER A 32 5.24 8.87 35.34
C SER A 32 6.10 9.47 34.22
N ILE A 33 7.36 9.05 34.09
CA ILE A 33 8.32 9.67 33.16
C ILE A 33 8.89 8.63 32.20
N LEU A 34 9.41 7.52 32.74
CA LEU A 34 10.12 6.53 31.92
C LEU A 34 9.17 5.80 30.97
N LYS A 35 8.02 5.33 31.47
CA LYS A 35 7.02 4.60 30.68
C LYS A 35 6.43 5.45 29.55
N PRO A 36 5.97 6.71 29.76
CA PRO A 36 5.53 7.58 28.66
C PRO A 36 6.64 7.85 27.64
N SER A 37 7.86 8.12 28.10
CA SER A 37 9.00 8.41 27.20
C SER A 37 9.36 7.21 26.32
N ILE A 38 9.33 6.01 26.88
CA ILE A 38 9.57 4.75 26.15
C ILE A 38 8.45 4.51 25.12
N LEU A 39 7.19 4.78 25.47
CA LEU A 39 6.07 4.66 24.54
C LEU A 39 6.19 5.65 23.37
N VAL A 40 6.54 6.91 23.63
CA VAL A 40 6.77 7.91 22.58
C VAL A 40 7.94 7.51 21.67
N LEU A 41 9.05 7.03 22.24
CA LEU A 41 10.21 6.57 21.47
C LEU A 41 9.86 5.36 20.60
N ARG A 42 9.11 4.39 21.14
CA ARG A 42 8.59 3.24 20.40
C ARG A 42 7.72 3.68 19.23
N ASP A 43 6.81 4.62 19.44
CA ASP A 43 5.90 5.07 18.39
C ASP A 43 6.66 5.82 17.29
N LEU A 44 7.61 6.69 17.65
CA LEU A 44 8.46 7.37 16.68
C LEU A 44 9.33 6.42 15.85
N THR A 45 9.92 5.41 16.50
CA THR A 45 10.73 4.40 15.82
C THR A 45 9.88 3.51 14.92
N ALA A 46 8.69 3.11 15.38
CA ALA A 46 7.74 2.38 14.58
C ALA A 46 7.30 3.16 13.34
N TRP A 47 6.96 4.44 13.48
CA TRP A 47 6.59 5.30 12.35
C TRP A 47 7.72 5.46 11.34
N LYS A 48 8.97 5.64 11.79
CA LYS A 48 10.13 5.67 10.88
C LYS A 48 10.30 4.36 10.11
N LEU A 49 10.11 3.22 10.76
CA LEU A 49 10.18 1.91 10.08
C LEU A 49 9.03 1.74 9.09
N ILE A 50 7.82 2.18 9.45
CA ILE A 50 6.66 2.17 8.55
C ILE A 50 6.94 3.03 7.33
N ASP A 51 7.52 4.22 7.50
CA ASP A 51 7.88 5.10 6.38
C ASP A 51 8.86 4.43 5.42
N ILE A 52 9.92 3.81 5.94
CA ILE A 52 10.97 3.19 5.13
C ILE A 52 10.46 1.93 4.40
N PHE A 53 9.72 1.06 5.08
CA PHE A 53 9.35 -0.26 4.54
C PHE A 53 8.01 -0.26 3.81
N PHE A 54 7.06 0.56 4.26
CA PHE A 54 5.69 0.56 3.75
C PHE A 54 5.36 1.81 2.93
N LEU A 55 5.85 3.00 3.30
CA LEU A 55 5.54 4.26 2.59
C LEU A 55 6.68 4.78 1.70
N ASN A 56 7.58 3.89 1.28
CA ASN A 56 8.63 4.24 0.33
C ASN A 56 8.09 4.64 -1.04
N GLU A 57 8.94 5.31 -1.81
CA GLU A 57 8.64 5.81 -3.15
C GLU A 57 8.17 4.71 -4.10
N LYS A 58 8.76 3.51 -4.01
CA LYS A 58 8.32 2.35 -4.78
C LYS A 58 6.85 1.98 -4.50
N THR A 59 6.44 1.99 -3.24
CA THR A 59 5.05 1.66 -2.85
C THR A 59 4.09 2.77 -3.30
N LYS A 60 4.50 4.04 -3.17
CA LYS A 60 3.74 5.18 -3.70
C LYS A 60 3.52 5.07 -5.21
N ASN A 61 4.58 4.78 -5.97
CA ASN A 61 4.53 4.60 -7.42
C ASN A 61 3.65 3.42 -7.81
N ASN A 62 3.68 2.31 -7.06
CA ASN A 62 2.80 1.16 -7.31
C ASN A 62 1.32 1.51 -7.10
N ILE A 63 0.99 2.26 -6.04
CA ILE A 63 -0.40 2.69 -5.78
C ILE A 63 -0.86 3.67 -6.85
N GLU A 64 0.00 4.61 -7.25
CA GLU A 64 -0.32 5.55 -8.32
C GLU A 64 -0.51 4.81 -9.66
N ARG A 65 0.40 3.91 -10.02
CA ARG A 65 0.34 3.08 -11.23
C ARG A 65 -0.94 2.24 -11.27
N LEU A 66 -1.34 1.67 -10.14
CA LEU A 66 -2.61 0.96 -10.01
C LEU A 66 -3.81 1.85 -10.38
N GLN A 67 -3.90 3.05 -9.79
CA GLN A 67 -5.02 3.96 -10.07
C GLN A 67 -5.01 4.43 -11.53
N ARG A 68 -3.83 4.70 -12.07
CA ARG A 68 -3.65 5.06 -13.48
C ARG A 68 -4.13 3.94 -14.41
N TYR A 69 -3.74 2.69 -14.16
CA TYR A 69 -4.17 1.54 -14.97
C TYR A 69 -5.67 1.29 -14.86
N LYS A 70 -6.25 1.35 -13.65
CA LYS A 70 -7.71 1.27 -13.49
C LYS A 70 -8.44 2.33 -14.29
N LYS A 71 -7.95 3.57 -14.26
CA LYS A 71 -8.53 4.66 -15.06
C LYS A 71 -8.38 4.38 -16.56
N ARG A 72 -7.21 3.93 -17.02
CA ARG A 72 -6.98 3.57 -18.43
C ARG A 72 -7.92 2.48 -18.91
N VAL A 73 -8.14 1.42 -18.13
CA VAL A 73 -9.11 0.38 -18.49
C VAL A 73 -10.51 0.97 -18.59
N ALA A 74 -10.92 1.79 -17.62
CA ALA A 74 -12.24 2.42 -17.61
C ALA A 74 -12.48 3.43 -18.74
N THR A 75 -11.42 4.05 -19.30
CA THR A 75 -11.58 5.11 -20.33
C THR A 75 -11.10 4.71 -21.73
N GLN A 76 -9.98 4.00 -21.84
CA GLN A 76 -9.35 3.64 -23.13
C GLN A 76 -9.75 2.23 -23.60
N PHE A 77 -10.04 1.32 -22.66
CA PHE A 77 -10.36 -0.08 -22.96
C PHE A 77 -11.75 -0.46 -22.45
N SER A 78 -12.68 0.52 -22.43
CA SER A 78 -14.06 0.31 -21.97
C SER A 78 -14.79 -0.72 -22.82
N ASN A 79 -14.44 -0.80 -24.10
CA ASN A 79 -15.02 -1.71 -25.07
C ASN A 79 -14.12 -2.92 -25.30
N PHE A 80 -14.69 -3.99 -25.84
CA PHE A 80 -13.95 -5.17 -26.29
C PHE A 80 -13.73 -5.07 -27.79
N ALA A 81 -12.64 -5.65 -28.30
CA ALA A 81 -12.56 -5.86 -29.73
C ALA A 81 -13.47 -7.03 -30.13
N GLU A 82 -14.19 -6.85 -31.23
CA GLU A 82 -15.04 -7.85 -31.84
C GLU A 82 -14.41 -8.32 -33.15
N TYR A 83 -14.39 -9.62 -33.38
CA TYR A 83 -13.86 -10.22 -34.60
C TYR A 83 -14.98 -10.99 -35.29
N GLU A 84 -15.15 -10.72 -36.57
CA GLU A 84 -15.97 -11.52 -37.47
C GLU A 84 -15.05 -12.49 -38.19
N ILE A 85 -15.35 -13.79 -38.08
CA ILE A 85 -14.49 -14.87 -38.60
C ILE A 85 -15.23 -15.57 -39.74
N ASP A 86 -14.52 -15.85 -40.83
CA ASP A 86 -14.99 -16.70 -41.92
C ASP A 86 -15.12 -18.13 -41.40
N GLU A 87 -16.35 -18.61 -41.25
CA GLU A 87 -16.64 -19.95 -40.73
C GLU A 87 -15.99 -21.07 -41.57
N LYS A 88 -15.68 -20.82 -42.84
CA LYS A 88 -15.13 -21.81 -43.78
C LYS A 88 -13.60 -21.87 -43.76
N TYR A 89 -12.94 -20.74 -43.55
CA TYR A 89 -11.48 -20.63 -43.61
C TYR A 89 -10.82 -20.26 -42.28
N GLY A 90 -11.61 -19.90 -41.26
CA GLY A 90 -11.13 -19.46 -39.94
C GLY A 90 -10.40 -18.11 -39.97
N ALA A 91 -10.49 -17.37 -41.07
CA ALA A 91 -9.81 -16.09 -41.24
C ALA A 91 -10.66 -14.94 -40.69
N VAL A 92 -10.04 -13.92 -40.10
CA VAL A 92 -10.77 -12.72 -39.67
C VAL A 92 -11.21 -11.92 -40.90
N ILE A 93 -12.52 -11.73 -41.04
CA ILE A 93 -13.16 -10.96 -42.11
C ILE A 93 -13.20 -9.49 -41.73
N SER A 94 -13.56 -9.18 -40.49
CA SER A 94 -13.66 -7.81 -40.00
C SER A 94 -13.35 -7.74 -38.51
N ALA A 95 -12.78 -6.61 -38.08
CA ALA A 95 -12.55 -6.31 -36.68
C ALA A 95 -13.27 -5.00 -36.34
N ARG A 96 -13.83 -4.91 -35.13
CA ARG A 96 -14.50 -3.72 -34.62
C ARG A 96 -14.08 -3.40 -33.19
N ILE A 97 -14.06 -2.12 -32.86
CA ILE A 97 -13.96 -1.63 -31.48
C ILE A 97 -15.03 -0.55 -31.33
N ASP A 98 -15.85 -0.62 -30.29
CA ASP A 98 -16.97 0.33 -30.07
C ASP A 98 -17.96 0.38 -31.25
N GLY A 99 -18.14 -0.74 -31.94
CA GLY A 99 -18.98 -0.82 -33.15
C GLY A 99 -18.36 -0.20 -34.41
N GLU A 100 -17.21 0.46 -34.33
CA GLU A 100 -16.50 1.02 -35.48
C GLU A 100 -15.53 0.01 -36.09
N HIS A 101 -15.48 -0.07 -37.42
CA HIS A 101 -14.56 -0.95 -38.13
C HIS A 101 -13.10 -0.51 -37.96
N THR A 102 -12.22 -1.46 -37.66
CA THR A 102 -10.79 -1.25 -37.50
C THR A 102 -9.99 -2.36 -38.18
N SER A 103 -8.66 -2.21 -38.21
CA SER A 103 -7.77 -3.27 -38.68
C SER A 103 -7.66 -4.40 -37.64
N GLU A 104 -7.59 -5.65 -38.11
CA GLU A 104 -7.41 -6.84 -37.27
C GLU A 104 -6.19 -6.70 -36.34
N ASN A 105 -5.05 -6.25 -36.87
CA ASN A 105 -3.84 -6.04 -36.08
C ASN A 105 -4.07 -5.05 -34.93
N TYR A 106 -4.82 -3.98 -35.17
CA TYR A 106 -5.11 -2.98 -34.15
C TYR A 106 -6.05 -3.53 -33.06
N ALA A 107 -7.09 -4.26 -33.46
CA ALA A 107 -7.98 -4.97 -32.55
C ALA A 107 -7.22 -5.97 -31.66
N PHE A 108 -6.31 -6.76 -32.25
CA PHE A 108 -5.48 -7.70 -31.52
C PHE A 108 -4.59 -7.02 -30.48
N ILE A 109 -3.89 -5.95 -30.87
CA ILE A 109 -3.04 -5.18 -29.96
C ILE A 109 -3.86 -4.55 -28.84
N HIS A 110 -5.06 -4.04 -29.15
CA HIS A 110 -5.96 -3.47 -28.16
C HIS A 110 -6.33 -4.49 -27.08
N ASP A 111 -6.75 -5.69 -27.46
CA ASP A 111 -7.13 -6.75 -26.52
C ASP A 111 -5.94 -7.29 -25.72
N ASP A 112 -4.80 -7.54 -26.38
CA ASP A 112 -3.61 -8.03 -25.69
C ASP A 112 -3.08 -7.00 -24.67
N THR A 113 -3.08 -5.73 -25.05
CA THR A 113 -2.73 -4.61 -24.15
C THR A 113 -3.70 -4.53 -22.98
N LYS A 114 -5.01 -4.64 -23.22
CA LYS A 114 -6.03 -4.66 -22.16
C LYS A 114 -5.76 -5.81 -21.18
N SER A 115 -5.56 -7.02 -21.70
CA SER A 115 -5.26 -8.22 -20.91
C SER A 115 -3.99 -8.08 -20.07
N PHE A 116 -2.91 -7.53 -20.65
CA PHE A 116 -1.67 -7.24 -19.93
C PHE A 116 -1.90 -6.25 -18.77
N ILE A 117 -2.61 -5.15 -19.03
CA ILE A 117 -2.90 -4.13 -18.01
C ILE A 117 -3.78 -4.71 -16.90
N GLU A 118 -4.79 -5.52 -17.22
CA GLU A 118 -5.66 -6.17 -16.24
C GLU A 118 -4.88 -7.12 -15.32
N LYS A 119 -3.96 -7.92 -15.87
CA LYS A 119 -3.06 -8.78 -15.08
C LYS A 119 -2.17 -7.95 -14.14
N GLU A 120 -1.58 -6.87 -14.64
CA GLU A 120 -0.78 -5.95 -13.82
C GLU A 120 -1.61 -5.29 -12.71
N ILE A 121 -2.86 -4.92 -12.98
CA ILE A 121 -3.79 -4.41 -11.96
C ILE A 121 -3.96 -5.44 -10.85
N ILE A 122 -4.29 -6.69 -11.19
CA ILE A 122 -4.50 -7.77 -10.21
C ILE A 122 -3.25 -7.95 -9.34
N ALA A 123 -2.07 -8.04 -9.96
CA ALA A 123 -0.81 -8.20 -9.23
C ALA A 123 -0.51 -7.02 -8.30
N LEU A 124 -0.75 -5.78 -8.76
CA LEU A 124 -0.58 -4.58 -7.93
C LEU A 124 -1.57 -4.54 -6.78
N GLU A 125 -2.83 -4.92 -7.00
CA GLU A 125 -3.85 -5.00 -5.96
C GLU A 125 -3.49 -6.00 -4.88
N GLU A 126 -3.04 -7.19 -5.26
CA GLU A 126 -2.63 -8.22 -4.31
C GLU A 126 -1.41 -7.79 -3.49
N ASN A 127 -0.42 -7.16 -4.13
CA ASN A 127 0.77 -6.63 -3.46
C ASN A 127 0.40 -5.55 -2.43
N ILE A 128 -0.42 -4.57 -2.84
CA ILE A 128 -0.86 -3.47 -1.98
C ILE A 128 -1.75 -4.00 -0.84
N LYS A 129 -2.66 -4.94 -1.11
CA LYS A 129 -3.51 -5.58 -0.09
C LYS A 129 -2.67 -6.32 0.94
N THR A 130 -1.70 -7.10 0.50
CA THR A 130 -0.78 -7.83 1.39
C THR A 130 0.01 -6.89 2.29
N LYS A 131 0.56 -5.80 1.72
CA LYS A 131 1.24 -4.75 2.50
C LYS A 131 0.32 -4.05 3.49
N THR A 132 -0.92 -3.77 3.08
CA THR A 132 -1.93 -3.13 3.93
C THR A 132 -2.27 -4.01 5.12
N ILE A 133 -2.53 -5.31 4.91
CA ILE A 133 -2.82 -6.26 5.99
C ILE A 133 -1.65 -6.36 6.96
N ARG A 134 -0.41 -6.51 6.45
CA ARG A 134 0.79 -6.55 7.30
C ARG A 134 0.97 -5.27 8.12
N LEU A 135 0.74 -4.10 7.50
CA LEU A 135 0.84 -2.83 8.21
C LEU A 135 -0.25 -2.69 9.27
N SER A 136 -1.50 -3.06 8.96
CA SER A 136 -2.59 -3.07 9.94
C SER A 136 -2.28 -3.98 11.12
N PHE A 137 -1.70 -5.16 10.87
CA PHE A 137 -1.26 -6.07 11.93
C PHE A 137 -0.18 -5.43 12.83
N ILE A 138 0.82 -4.77 12.24
CA ILE A 138 1.87 -4.06 13.00
C ILE A 138 1.26 -2.93 13.83
N LEU A 139 0.41 -2.09 13.24
CA LEU A 139 -0.25 -0.98 13.93
C LEU A 139 -1.13 -1.48 15.09
N GLN A 140 -1.87 -2.58 14.89
CA GLN A 140 -2.67 -3.20 15.93
C GLN A 140 -1.80 -3.75 17.07
N HIS A 141 -0.69 -4.40 16.74
CA HIS A 141 0.23 -4.96 17.74
C HIS A 141 0.98 -3.88 18.54
N LEU A 142 1.20 -2.70 17.93
CA LEU A 142 1.76 -1.53 18.59
C LEU A 142 0.72 -0.71 19.37
N GLU A 143 -0.55 -1.12 19.35
CA GLU A 143 -1.69 -0.41 19.94
C GLU A 143 -1.88 1.02 19.40
N ILE A 144 -1.43 1.28 18.16
CA ILE A 144 -1.62 2.56 17.47
C ILE A 144 -3.03 2.54 16.85
N LYS A 145 -4.05 2.76 17.68
CA LYS A 145 -5.46 2.57 17.31
C LYS A 145 -6.12 3.77 16.63
N GLU A 146 -5.57 4.97 16.79
CA GLU A 146 -6.22 6.21 16.34
C GLU A 146 -5.91 6.62 14.89
N VAL A 147 -4.97 5.92 14.23
CA VAL A 147 -4.51 6.30 12.89
C VAL A 147 -5.05 5.32 11.86
N GLU A 148 -5.82 5.82 10.88
CA GLU A 148 -6.20 5.01 9.73
C GLU A 148 -4.92 4.51 9.02
N ASN A 149 -4.94 3.26 8.53
CA ASN A 149 -3.76 2.71 7.88
C ASN A 149 -3.31 3.64 6.73
N PRO A 150 -2.06 4.15 6.76
CA PRO A 150 -1.62 5.20 5.84
C PRO A 150 -1.56 4.73 4.38
N LEU A 151 -1.45 3.42 4.12
CA LEU A 151 -1.59 2.88 2.76
C LEU A 151 -3.03 2.98 2.26
N THR A 152 -4.01 2.85 3.16
CA THR A 152 -5.43 3.00 2.83
C THR A 152 -5.75 4.45 2.52
N GLU A 153 -5.28 5.39 3.35
CA GLU A 153 -5.42 6.83 3.08
C GLU A 153 -4.77 7.24 1.75
N LEU A 154 -3.55 6.77 1.50
CA LEU A 154 -2.83 7.06 0.26
C LEU A 154 -3.58 6.51 -0.97
N ARG A 155 -4.14 5.30 -0.87
CA ARG A 155 -4.95 4.71 -1.94
C ARG A 155 -6.22 5.53 -2.19
N LYS A 156 -6.92 5.99 -1.14
CA LYS A 156 -8.08 6.88 -1.25
C LYS A 156 -7.70 8.20 -1.94
N LYS A 157 -6.59 8.82 -1.51
CA LYS A 157 -6.09 10.07 -2.10
C LYS A 157 -5.84 9.96 -3.61
N TYR A 158 -5.14 8.91 -4.04
CA TYR A 158 -4.91 8.70 -5.47
C TYR A 158 -6.20 8.32 -6.22
N ALA A 159 -7.08 7.53 -5.63
CA ALA A 159 -8.37 7.21 -6.25
C ALA A 159 -9.19 8.50 -6.52
N ILE A 160 -9.26 9.41 -5.55
CA ILE A 160 -9.93 10.71 -5.70
C ILE A 160 -9.26 11.57 -6.79
N HIS A 161 -7.94 11.64 -6.79
CA HIS A 161 -7.18 12.38 -7.82
C HIS A 161 -7.53 11.91 -9.23
N TYR A 162 -7.52 10.60 -9.48
CA TYR A 162 -7.83 10.04 -10.80
C TYR A 162 -9.35 9.93 -11.11
N GLN A 163 -10.23 10.13 -10.12
CA GLN A 163 -11.67 10.29 -10.33
C GLN A 163 -12.00 11.72 -10.80
N ASN A 164 -11.44 12.73 -10.13
CA ASN A 164 -11.78 14.14 -10.33
C ASN A 164 -11.00 14.81 -11.46
N ASP A 165 -9.72 14.46 -11.62
CA ASP A 165 -9.02 14.81 -12.84
C ASP A 165 -9.56 13.88 -13.93
N MET A 166 -10.30 14.47 -14.89
CA MET A 166 -10.44 13.86 -16.20
C MET A 166 -9.05 13.35 -16.59
N PRO A 167 -8.92 12.19 -17.26
CA PRO A 167 -7.62 11.88 -17.82
C PRO A 167 -7.22 13.17 -18.52
N ARG A 168 -6.02 13.72 -18.22
CA ARG A 168 -5.29 14.36 -19.31
C ARG A 168 -5.53 13.34 -20.39
N LYS A 169 -6.28 13.68 -21.46
CA LYS A 169 -6.15 12.96 -22.71
C LYS A 169 -4.65 12.88 -22.77
N VAL A 170 -4.11 11.70 -22.46
CA VAL A 170 -2.72 11.44 -22.71
C VAL A 170 -2.83 11.62 -24.20
N LYS A 171 -2.46 12.82 -24.68
CA LYS A 171 -1.98 12.96 -26.03
C LYS A 171 -1.11 11.74 -26.10
N VAL A 172 -1.57 10.83 -26.93
CA VAL A 172 -1.02 9.51 -27.14
C VAL A 172 0.40 9.84 -27.61
N ASP A 173 1.28 10.17 -26.67
CA ASP A 173 2.60 10.79 -26.86
C ASP A 173 3.57 9.69 -27.27
N TYR A 174 3.15 8.45 -27.07
CA TYR A 174 3.45 7.37 -27.97
C TYR A 174 2.22 7.20 -28.83
N ASP A 175 2.35 7.37 -30.12
CA ASP A 175 1.48 6.74 -31.08
C ASP A 175 1.74 5.23 -30.99
N TRP A 176 0.85 4.46 -30.34
CA TRP A 176 1.06 3.01 -30.16
C TRP A 176 0.80 2.29 -31.49
N THR A 177 0.40 3.04 -32.52
CA THR A 177 0.36 2.63 -33.92
C THR A 177 1.64 3.01 -34.68
N SER A 178 2.58 3.73 -34.06
CA SER A 178 3.89 3.96 -34.68
C SER A 178 4.64 2.64 -34.79
N GLN A 179 5.33 2.47 -35.93
CA GLN A 179 6.18 1.31 -36.18
C GLN A 179 7.19 1.07 -35.05
N ASP A 180 7.62 2.11 -34.34
CA ASP A 180 8.62 2.01 -33.28
C ASP A 180 8.09 1.27 -32.05
N ALA A 181 6.84 1.52 -31.64
CA ALA A 181 6.20 0.82 -30.53
C ALA A 181 5.97 -0.67 -30.87
N LEU A 182 5.63 -0.97 -32.12
CA LEU A 182 5.48 -2.34 -32.63
C LEU A 182 6.81 -3.10 -32.68
N ILE A 183 7.91 -2.41 -32.99
CA ILE A 183 9.27 -2.98 -33.01
C ILE A 183 9.74 -3.29 -31.57
N GLU A 184 9.40 -2.45 -30.60
CA GLU A 184 9.80 -2.65 -29.20
C GLU A 184 9.06 -3.83 -28.55
N ILE A 185 7.75 -4.00 -28.83
CA ILE A 185 6.99 -5.17 -28.38
C ILE A 185 7.53 -6.46 -29.01
N LYS A 186 7.88 -6.45 -30.31
CA LYS A 186 8.47 -7.62 -30.99
C LYS A 186 9.85 -8.05 -30.45
N LYS A 187 10.57 -7.19 -29.74
CA LYS A 187 11.86 -7.55 -29.12
C LYS A 187 11.72 -8.30 -27.80
N HIS A 188 10.53 -8.26 -27.20
CA HIS A 188 10.26 -8.82 -25.87
C HIS A 188 9.25 -9.99 -25.88
N LEU A 189 8.77 -10.37 -27.06
CA LEU A 189 8.13 -11.66 -27.37
C LEU A 189 9.19 -12.66 -27.87
#